data_AF-A0A7S1J508-F1
#
_entry.id   AF-A0A7S1J508-F1
#
_cell.length_a   1.000
_cell.length_b   1.000
_cell.length_c   1.000
_cell.angle_alpha   90.00
_cell.angle_beta   90.00
_cell.angle_gamma   90.00
#
_symmetry.space_group_name_H-M   'P 1'
#
loop_
_entity.id
_entity.type
_entity.pdbx_description
1 polymer ?
#
loop_
_entity_poly.entity_id
_entity_poly.type
_entity_poly.pdbx_seq_one_letter_code
_entity_poly.pdbx_strand_id
1 'polypeptide(L)'
;MSDAARAVVLAVKHLGKSGHKSQGVCEDFNVGSGESSNLHRVAETVLRVARSTSSIATMKGDPMYVDQYETLLVKAKKHLGYTPQVSLEEGLKKYVTLAQSRKTFLGLTTASFRDSVSQSLMLRLYQVPLDVHQITPKNPKILIIGAGICGICAAVRLQELGHTNFEILE
;
A
#
# COMPACT_ATOMS: atom_id res chain seq x y z
N MET A 1 -1.31 -6.41 -8.17
CA MET A 1 -1.77 -6.26 -6.77
C MET A 1 -0.61 -5.75 -5.93
N SER A 2 -0.82 -4.75 -5.07
CA SER A 2 0.25 -4.24 -4.19
C SER A 2 0.55 -5.24 -3.06
N ASP A 3 1.77 -5.22 -2.54
CA ASP A 3 2.17 -6.11 -1.45
C ASP A 3 1.37 -5.88 -0.16
N ALA A 4 1.04 -4.62 0.15
CA ALA A 4 0.19 -4.28 1.29
C ALA A 4 -1.20 -4.91 1.18
N ALA A 5 -1.85 -4.78 0.02
CA ALA A 5 -3.16 -5.39 -0.21
C ALA A 5 -3.09 -6.93 -0.09
N ARG A 6 -2.00 -7.55 -0.55
CA ARG A 6 -1.81 -9.00 -0.40
C ARG A 6 -1.63 -9.43 1.04
N ALA A 7 -0.86 -8.68 1.84
CA ALA A 7 -0.71 -8.97 3.26
C ALA A 7 -2.04 -8.93 4.00
N VAL A 8 -2.90 -7.95 3.69
CA VAL A 8 -4.24 -7.85 4.29
C VAL A 8 -5.10 -9.06 3.93
N VAL A 9 -5.12 -9.49 2.67
CA VAL A 9 -5.85 -10.71 2.26
C VAL A 9 -5.33 -11.95 2.98
N LEU A 10 -4.01 -12.07 3.15
CA LEU A 10 -3.42 -13.17 3.90
C LEU A 10 -3.80 -13.14 5.39
N ALA A 11 -3.81 -11.95 6.01
CA ALA A 11 -4.23 -11.76 7.39
C ALA A 11 -5.71 -12.15 7.61
N VAL A 12 -6.60 -11.72 6.72
CA VAL A 12 -8.03 -12.10 6.79
C VAL A 12 -8.21 -13.61 6.65
N LYS A 13 -7.50 -14.24 5.70
CA LYS A 13 -7.54 -15.70 5.53
C LYS A 13 -6.98 -16.44 6.75
N HIS A 14 -5.94 -15.88 7.39
CA HIS A 14 -5.37 -16.43 8.61
C HIS A 14 -6.42 -16.43 9.73
N LEU A 15 -7.10 -15.30 9.96
CA LEU A 15 -8.17 -15.20 10.97
C LEU A 15 -9.32 -16.18 10.73
N GLY A 16 -9.70 -16.42 9.47
CA GLY A 16 -10.74 -17.40 9.11
C GLY A 16 -10.36 -18.86 9.41
N LYS A 17 -9.06 -19.19 9.38
CA LYS A 17 -8.54 -20.56 9.61
C LYS A 17 -8.27 -20.87 11.07
N SER A 18 -7.90 -19.87 11.88
CA SER A 18 -7.44 -20.08 13.25
C SER A 18 -8.54 -20.54 14.21
N GLY A 19 -9.80 -20.68 13.77
CA GLY A 19 -10.90 -21.24 14.57
C GLY A 19 -11.17 -20.49 15.87
N HIS A 20 -10.56 -19.31 16.06
CA HIS A 20 -10.61 -18.58 17.32
C HIS A 20 -12.04 -18.15 17.58
N LYS A 21 -12.63 -18.74 18.62
CA LYS A 21 -13.88 -18.29 19.22
C LYS A 21 -13.67 -16.87 19.74
N SER A 22 -13.90 -15.87 18.90
CA SER A 22 -14.30 -14.49 19.21
C SER A 22 -14.09 -14.04 20.67
N GLN A 23 -12.84 -14.03 21.13
CA GLN A 23 -12.41 -13.45 22.39
C GLN A 23 -11.26 -12.50 22.07
N GLY A 24 -11.58 -11.37 21.43
CA GLY A 24 -10.78 -10.14 21.48
C GLY A 24 -9.29 -10.19 21.12
N VAL A 25 -8.75 -11.27 20.54
CA VAL A 25 -7.33 -11.34 20.21
C VAL A 25 -7.06 -10.48 18.98
N CYS A 26 -6.46 -9.32 19.22
CA CYS A 26 -5.89 -8.48 18.17
C CYS A 26 -4.51 -9.06 17.82
N GLU A 27 -4.32 -9.46 16.56
CA GLU A 27 -3.00 -9.85 16.06
C GLU A 27 -2.48 -8.77 15.10
N ASP A 28 -1.31 -8.25 15.43
CA ASP A 28 -0.58 -7.29 14.63
C ASP A 28 0.43 -8.00 13.71
N PHE A 29 0.57 -7.51 12.49
CA PHE A 29 1.58 -8.00 11.55
C PHE A 29 2.27 -6.81 10.87
N ASN A 30 3.59 -6.77 10.99
CA ASN A 30 4.41 -5.83 10.23
C ASN A 30 4.39 -6.19 8.74
N VAL A 31 4.07 -5.22 7.90
CA VAL A 31 3.99 -5.35 6.44
C VAL A 31 4.89 -4.30 5.81
N GLY A 32 5.77 -4.71 4.90
CA GLY A 32 6.75 -3.84 4.27
C GLY A 32 7.64 -4.62 3.30
N SER A 33 8.61 -3.93 2.70
CA SER A 33 9.56 -4.54 1.75
C SER A 33 10.57 -5.47 2.43
N GLY A 34 10.80 -5.32 3.73
CA GLY A 34 11.87 -6.02 4.45
C GLY A 34 13.28 -5.60 4.02
N GLU A 35 13.40 -4.58 3.17
CA GLU A 35 14.65 -3.95 2.81
C GLU A 35 14.67 -2.53 3.39
N SER A 36 15.79 -2.17 4.02
CA SER A 36 16.05 -0.78 4.37
C SER A 36 16.41 0.03 3.12
N SER A 37 15.88 1.25 3.03
CA SER A 37 16.27 2.22 2.02
C SER A 37 16.38 3.59 2.67
N ASN A 38 17.33 4.40 2.22
CA ASN A 38 17.43 5.80 2.62
C ASN A 38 16.74 6.70 1.59
N LEU A 39 16.47 7.95 1.98
CA LEU A 39 15.78 8.94 1.14
C LEU A 39 16.57 9.24 -0.14
N HIS A 40 17.90 9.23 -0.08
CA HIS A 40 18.76 9.47 -1.23
C HIS A 40 18.55 8.40 -2.32
N ARG A 41 18.58 7.11 -1.96
CA ARG A 41 18.31 5.98 -2.87
C ARG A 41 16.92 6.07 -3.47
N VAL A 42 15.91 6.46 -2.68
CA VAL A 42 14.54 6.68 -3.18
C VAL A 42 14.53 7.80 -4.23
N ALA A 43 15.13 8.95 -3.93
CA ALA A 43 15.19 10.09 -4.84
C ALA A 43 15.92 9.76 -6.15
N GLU A 44 17.08 9.11 -6.09
CA GLU A 44 17.81 8.66 -7.26
C GLU A 44 17.02 7.66 -8.10
N THR A 45 16.29 6.75 -7.44
CA THR A 45 15.46 5.76 -8.12
C THR A 45 14.30 6.46 -8.82
N VAL A 46 13.66 7.46 -8.20
CA VAL A 46 12.62 8.29 -8.82
C VAL A 46 13.17 8.99 -10.07
N LEU A 47 14.32 9.66 -9.99
CA LEU A 47 14.92 10.35 -11.15
C LEU A 47 15.19 9.37 -12.29
N ARG A 48 15.73 8.19 -11.97
CA ARG A 48 16.03 7.14 -12.94
C ARG A 48 14.78 6.60 -13.63
N VAL A 49 13.76 6.19 -12.87
CA VAL A 49 12.53 5.63 -13.46
C VAL A 49 11.72 6.69 -14.20
N ALA A 50 11.80 7.97 -13.80
CA ALA A 50 11.19 9.10 -14.48
C ALA A 50 12.00 9.62 -15.67
N ARG A 51 13.23 9.13 -15.88
CA ARG A 51 14.20 9.64 -16.87
C ARG A 51 14.41 11.17 -16.73
N SER A 52 14.47 11.66 -15.50
CA SER A 52 14.66 13.07 -15.19
C SER A 52 16.14 13.40 -15.02
N THR A 53 16.53 14.60 -15.47
CA THR A 53 17.87 15.18 -15.28
C THR A 53 17.91 16.24 -14.16
N SER A 54 16.82 16.40 -13.41
CA SER A 54 16.76 17.33 -12.27
C SER A 54 17.84 17.01 -11.23
N SER A 55 18.37 18.04 -10.58
CA SER A 55 19.30 17.87 -9.46
C SER A 55 18.56 17.52 -8.16
N ILE A 56 19.22 16.75 -7.29
CA ILE A 56 18.77 16.49 -5.92
C ILE A 56 19.34 17.59 -5.03
N ALA A 57 18.47 18.42 -4.45
CA ALA A 57 18.85 19.37 -3.40
C ALA A 57 18.70 18.71 -2.02
N THR A 58 19.64 18.98 -1.11
CA THR A 58 19.60 18.51 0.28
C THR A 58 19.27 19.68 1.19
N MET A 59 18.48 19.43 2.24
CA MET A 59 18.17 20.42 3.28
C MET A 59 18.45 19.84 4.66
N LYS A 60 18.60 20.70 5.67
CA LYS A 60 18.78 20.26 7.05
C LYS A 60 17.55 19.47 7.49
N GLY A 61 17.78 18.24 7.94
CA GLY A 61 16.72 17.39 8.51
C GLY A 61 16.17 17.96 9.81
N ASP A 62 14.95 17.57 10.14
CA ASP A 62 14.32 17.87 11.41
C ASP A 62 14.63 16.73 12.41
N PRO A 63 15.22 17.03 13.58
CA PRO A 63 15.64 16.03 14.57
C PRO A 63 14.49 15.20 15.15
N MET A 64 13.23 15.58 14.91
CA MET A 64 12.05 14.80 15.31
C MET A 64 11.81 13.58 14.42
N TYR A 65 12.43 13.52 13.23
CA TYR A 65 12.28 12.39 12.31
C TYR A 65 13.46 11.43 12.46
N VAL A 66 13.15 10.12 12.42
CA VAL A 66 14.19 9.09 12.40
C VAL A 66 14.77 8.95 10.99
N ASP A 67 16.07 8.72 10.93
CA ASP A 67 16.80 8.61 9.66
C ASP A 67 16.51 7.30 8.91
N GLN A 68 16.10 6.26 9.64
CA GLN A 68 15.91 4.92 9.10
C GLN A 68 14.72 4.21 9.74
N TYR A 69 13.97 3.51 8.90
CA TYR A 69 12.92 2.58 9.32
C TYR A 69 13.23 1.22 8.73
N GLU A 70 13.14 0.17 9.54
CA GLU A 70 13.27 -1.21 9.10
C GLU A 70 12.05 -2.01 9.51
N THR A 71 11.50 -2.80 8.57
CA THR A 71 10.32 -3.63 8.82
C THR A 71 10.73 -5.08 9.10
N LEU A 72 10.53 -5.53 10.34
CA LEU A 72 10.76 -6.93 10.70
C LEU A 72 9.60 -7.82 10.25
N LEU A 73 9.83 -8.63 9.21
CA LEU A 73 8.82 -9.48 8.57
C LEU A 73 8.70 -10.89 9.16
N VAL A 74 9.40 -11.20 10.25
CA VAL A 74 9.49 -12.57 10.81
C VAL A 74 8.10 -13.15 11.10
N LYS A 75 7.25 -12.38 11.81
CA LYS A 75 5.89 -12.80 12.18
C LYS A 75 5.00 -12.98 10.94
N ALA A 76 5.01 -12.02 10.02
CA ALA A 76 4.20 -12.08 8.79
C ALA A 76 4.62 -13.23 7.86
N LYS A 77 5.92 -13.47 7.70
CA LYS A 77 6.45 -14.61 6.93
C LYS A 77 5.98 -15.93 7.54
N LYS A 78 6.14 -16.10 8.85
CA LYS A 78 5.84 -17.34 9.56
C LYS A 78 4.34 -17.66 9.60
N HIS A 79 3.50 -16.69 9.93
CA HIS A 79 2.09 -16.92 10.21
C HIS A 79 1.18 -16.67 9.01
N LEU A 80 1.55 -15.75 8.12
CA LEU A 80 0.76 -15.38 6.94
C LEU A 80 1.31 -15.96 5.63
N GLY A 81 2.55 -16.46 5.63
CA GLY A 81 3.26 -16.78 4.38
C GLY A 81 3.58 -15.53 3.55
N TYR A 82 3.59 -14.34 4.18
CA TYR A 82 3.81 -13.08 3.49
C TYR A 82 5.30 -12.87 3.17
N THR A 83 5.61 -12.72 1.89
CA THR A 83 6.93 -12.31 1.38
C THR A 83 6.74 -11.21 0.35
N PRO A 84 7.35 -10.02 0.48
CA PRO A 84 7.20 -8.94 -0.50
C PRO A 84 7.65 -9.39 -1.88
N GLN A 85 6.97 -8.92 -2.93
CA GLN A 85 7.18 -9.34 -4.31
C GLN A 85 7.49 -8.16 -5.23
N VAL A 86 7.22 -6.93 -4.78
CA VAL A 86 7.45 -5.71 -5.55
C VAL A 86 8.68 -4.99 -4.99
N SER A 87 9.70 -4.81 -5.82
CA SER A 87 10.89 -4.04 -5.45
C SER A 87 10.61 -2.55 -5.37
N LEU A 88 11.50 -1.78 -4.72
CA LEU A 88 11.42 -0.32 -4.68
C LEU A 88 11.33 0.29 -6.08
N GLU A 89 12.20 -0.14 -7.00
CA GLU A 89 12.23 0.36 -8.37
C GLU A 89 10.95 0.02 -9.14
N GLU A 90 10.46 -1.22 -9.03
CA GLU A 90 9.21 -1.64 -9.68
C GLU A 90 8.01 -0.83 -9.15
N GLY A 91 7.94 -0.64 -7.82
CA GLY A 91 6.91 0.15 -7.16
C GLY A 91 6.93 1.61 -7.62
N LEU A 92 8.10 2.25 -7.60
CA LEU A 92 8.27 3.64 -8.03
C LEU A 92 8.00 3.81 -9.53
N LYS A 93 8.40 2.85 -10.38
CA LYS A 93 8.10 2.87 -11.81
C LYS A 93 6.59 2.89 -12.05
N LYS A 94 5.82 2.01 -11.38
CA LYS A 94 4.35 2.00 -11.46
C LYS A 94 3.76 3.34 -11.05
N TYR A 95 4.27 3.93 -9.97
CA TYR A 95 3.80 5.23 -9.48
C TYR A 95 4.10 6.36 -10.47
N VAL A 96 5.32 6.44 -11.00
CA VAL A 96 5.70 7.46 -11.99
C VAL A 96 4.91 7.33 -13.28
N THR A 97 4.71 6.10 -13.79
CA THR A 97 3.85 5.86 -14.95
C THR A 97 2.42 6.34 -14.71
N LEU A 98 1.86 6.09 -13.52
CA LEU A 98 0.54 6.57 -13.13
C LEU A 98 0.49 8.11 -13.04
N ALA A 99 1.52 8.74 -12.48
CA ALA A 99 1.59 10.20 -12.36
C ALA A 99 1.71 10.87 -13.74
N GLN A 100 2.51 10.29 -14.64
CA GLN A 100 2.66 10.77 -16.02
C GLN A 100 1.38 10.58 -16.83
N SER A 101 0.74 9.41 -16.74
CA SER A 101 -0.50 9.15 -17.47
C SER A 101 -1.64 10.06 -17.01
N ARG A 102 -1.69 10.43 -15.72
CA ARG A 102 -2.63 11.44 -15.21
C ARG A 102 -2.36 12.84 -15.77
N LYS A 103 -1.09 13.25 -15.92
CA LYS A 103 -0.76 14.54 -16.58
C LYS A 103 -1.23 14.56 -18.03
N THR A 104 -1.05 13.47 -18.75
CA THR A 104 -1.51 13.34 -20.15
C THR A 104 -3.04 13.29 -20.24
N PHE A 105 -3.71 12.57 -19.34
CA PHE A 105 -5.16 12.41 -19.34
C PHE A 105 -5.92 13.67 -18.91
N LEU A 106 -5.37 14.46 -17.99
CA LEU A 106 -6.04 15.64 -17.46
C LEU A 106 -5.83 16.91 -18.31
N GLY A 107 -5.01 16.87 -19.37
CA GLY A 107 -4.76 18.05 -20.22
C GLY A 107 -4.23 19.28 -19.45
N LEU A 108 -3.70 19.07 -18.24
CA LEU A 108 -3.32 20.13 -17.33
C LEU A 108 -2.00 20.75 -17.80
N THR A 109 -2.11 21.83 -18.56
CA THR A 109 -1.18 22.95 -18.42
C THR A 109 -1.23 23.44 -16.97
N THR A 110 -0.10 23.93 -16.48
CA THR A 110 0.28 24.10 -15.06
C THR A 110 -0.53 25.13 -14.24
N ALA A 111 -1.86 25.09 -14.24
CA ALA A 111 -2.68 25.93 -13.38
C ALA A 111 -3.94 25.21 -12.93
N SER A 112 -4.25 25.30 -11.63
CA SER A 112 -5.46 24.82 -10.97
C SER A 112 -5.50 23.32 -10.61
N PHE A 113 -4.71 22.96 -9.58
CA PHE A 113 -4.85 21.71 -8.84
C PHE A 113 -5.62 21.98 -7.54
N ARG A 114 -6.94 22.15 -7.65
CA ARG A 114 -7.86 22.00 -6.52
C ARG A 114 -9.20 21.53 -7.07
N ASP A 115 -9.71 20.49 -6.42
CA ASP A 115 -11.05 19.93 -6.55
C ASP A 115 -11.23 18.80 -7.58
N SER A 116 -11.67 17.65 -7.05
CA SER A 116 -12.34 16.53 -7.74
C SER A 116 -11.46 15.37 -8.24
N VAL A 117 -10.87 14.60 -7.32
CA VAL A 117 -10.46 13.22 -7.63
C VAL A 117 -11.67 12.31 -7.46
N SER A 118 -12.37 12.04 -8.55
CA SER A 118 -13.53 11.15 -8.60
C SER A 118 -13.11 9.68 -8.41
N GLN A 119 -13.74 9.00 -7.44
CA GLN A 119 -13.58 7.59 -7.06
C GLN A 119 -13.67 6.59 -8.25
N SER A 120 -14.25 7.01 -9.37
CA SER A 120 -14.46 6.22 -10.59
C SER A 120 -13.16 5.82 -11.32
N LEU A 121 -12.10 6.63 -11.24
CA LEU A 121 -10.83 6.39 -11.97
C LEU A 121 -9.92 5.35 -11.30
N MET A 122 -10.05 5.15 -9.98
CA MET A 122 -9.32 4.10 -9.26
C MET A 122 -9.88 2.70 -9.56
N LEU A 123 -11.20 2.58 -9.72
CA LEU A 123 -11.89 1.31 -9.96
C LEU A 123 -11.64 0.72 -11.37
N ARG A 124 -11.38 1.55 -12.38
CA ARG A 124 -11.16 1.08 -13.76
C ARG A 124 -9.76 0.50 -14.02
N LEU A 125 -8.75 0.86 -13.24
CA LEU A 125 -7.35 0.47 -13.51
C LEU A 125 -6.90 -0.82 -12.80
N TYR A 126 -7.75 -1.43 -11.97
CA TYR A 126 -7.41 -2.63 -11.18
C TYR A 126 -8.30 -3.85 -11.42
N GLN A 127 -9.09 -3.87 -12.51
CA GLN A 127 -9.89 -5.04 -12.86
C GLN A 127 -8.99 -6.22 -13.30
N VAL A 128 -8.67 -7.08 -12.35
CA VAL A 128 -8.21 -8.46 -12.58
C VAL A 128 -9.41 -9.36 -12.26
N PRO A 129 -9.88 -10.22 -13.18
CA PRO A 129 -10.92 -11.17 -12.84
C PRO A 129 -10.34 -12.20 -11.87
N LEU A 130 -11.05 -12.43 -10.76
CA LEU A 130 -10.72 -13.51 -9.82
C LEU A 130 -11.99 -14.29 -9.55
N ASP A 131 -11.87 -15.60 -9.69
CA ASP A 131 -12.89 -16.58 -9.38
C ASP A 131 -13.05 -16.64 -7.85
N VAL A 132 -14.18 -16.10 -7.36
CA VAL A 132 -14.45 -15.95 -5.93
C VAL A 132 -15.25 -17.16 -5.45
N HIS A 133 -14.56 -18.28 -5.22
CA HIS A 133 -15.16 -19.34 -4.42
C HIS A 133 -15.15 -18.96 -2.93
N GLN A 134 -16.37 -18.89 -2.40
CA GLN A 134 -16.77 -18.37 -1.10
C GLN A 134 -16.03 -19.04 0.07
N ILE A 135 -15.35 -18.21 0.87
CA ILE A 135 -15.09 -18.49 2.28
C ILE A 135 -15.59 -17.25 3.02
N THR A 136 -16.70 -17.39 3.73
CA THR A 136 -17.22 -16.37 4.65
C THR A 136 -16.76 -16.69 6.08
N PRO A 137 -15.87 -15.88 6.69
CA PRO A 137 -15.66 -15.92 8.13
C PRO A 137 -16.20 -14.65 8.82
N LYS A 138 -16.54 -14.81 10.11
CA LYS A 138 -16.96 -13.80 11.11
C LYS A 138 -16.34 -12.42 10.87
N ASN A 139 -17.19 -11.40 10.79
CA ASN A 139 -16.92 -9.99 10.48
C ASN A 139 -15.85 -9.34 11.39
N PRO A 140 -14.54 -9.44 11.07
CA PRO A 140 -13.47 -8.97 11.94
C PRO A 140 -13.32 -7.45 11.78
N LYS A 141 -13.10 -6.71 12.88
CA LYS A 141 -12.78 -5.28 12.81
C LYS A 141 -11.31 -5.12 12.41
N ILE A 142 -11.06 -4.52 11.24
CA ILE A 142 -9.70 -4.31 10.72
C ILE A 142 -9.29 -2.86 10.95
N LEU A 143 -8.16 -2.64 11.62
CA LEU A 143 -7.62 -1.30 11.85
C LEU A 143 -6.39 -1.07 10.96
N ILE A 144 -6.44 -0.05 10.11
CA ILE A 144 -5.35 0.36 9.23
C ILE A 144 -4.71 1.62 9.83
N ILE A 145 -3.49 1.53 10.34
CA ILE A 145 -2.76 2.66 10.96
C ILE A 145 -1.68 3.14 9.98
N GLY A 146 -1.66 4.43 9.67
CA GLY A 146 -0.71 5.05 8.73
C GLY A 146 -1.24 5.06 7.28
N ALA A 147 -2.29 5.83 7.03
CA ALA A 147 -3.04 5.84 5.77
C ALA A 147 -2.41 6.66 4.65
N GLY A 148 -1.17 6.35 4.28
CA GLY A 148 -0.64 6.75 2.97
C GLY A 148 -1.40 6.05 1.83
N ILE A 149 -0.88 6.17 0.59
CA ILE A 149 -1.46 5.48 -0.59
C ILE A 149 -1.64 3.97 -0.37
N CYS A 150 -0.78 3.34 0.44
CA CYS A 150 -0.83 1.92 0.77
C CYS A 150 -2.04 1.56 1.65
N GLY A 151 -2.38 2.39 2.64
CA GLY A 151 -3.51 2.17 3.53
C GLY A 151 -4.85 2.29 2.79
N ILE A 152 -4.97 3.29 1.90
CA ILE A 152 -6.15 3.46 1.04
C ILE A 152 -6.30 2.27 0.09
N CYS A 153 -5.22 1.82 -0.55
CA CYS A 153 -5.26 0.64 -1.42
C CYS A 153 -5.69 -0.63 -0.67
N ALA A 154 -5.26 -0.79 0.59
CA ALA A 154 -5.69 -1.89 1.43
C ALA A 154 -7.20 -1.83 1.74
N ALA A 155 -7.71 -0.64 2.10
CA ALA A 155 -9.13 -0.42 2.36
C ALA A 155 -10.01 -0.69 1.14
N VAL A 156 -9.63 -0.18 -0.04
CA VAL A 156 -10.34 -0.44 -1.31
C VAL A 156 -10.39 -1.95 -1.57
N ARG A 157 -9.27 -2.65 -1.36
CA ARG A 157 -9.23 -4.10 -1.59
C ARG A 157 -10.10 -4.88 -0.61
N LEU A 158 -10.18 -4.46 0.65
CA LEU A 158 -11.10 -5.05 1.63
C LEU A 158 -12.55 -4.91 1.20
N GLN A 159 -12.93 -3.72 0.73
CA GLN A 159 -14.27 -3.44 0.24
C GLN A 159 -14.62 -4.29 -0.99
N GLU A 160 -13.71 -4.43 -1.97
CA GLU A 160 -13.88 -5.30 -3.15
C GLU A 160 -14.09 -6.77 -2.78
N LEU A 161 -13.55 -7.22 -1.64
CA LEU A 161 -13.68 -8.59 -1.13
C LEU A 161 -14.90 -8.77 -0.21
N GLY A 162 -15.74 -7.73 -0.06
CA GLY A 162 -16.94 -7.77 0.78
C GLY A 162 -16.68 -7.55 2.27
N HIS A 163 -15.47 -7.14 2.66
CA HIS A 163 -15.17 -6.75 4.04
C HIS A 163 -15.48 -5.27 4.22
N THR A 164 -16.43 -4.95 5.09
CA THR A 164 -16.89 -3.56 5.33
C THR A 164 -16.62 -3.07 6.76
N ASN A 165 -16.16 -3.95 7.66
CA ASN A 165 -15.86 -3.64 9.06
C ASN A 165 -14.37 -3.26 9.23
N PHE A 166 -13.97 -2.11 8.68
CA PHE A 166 -12.61 -1.60 8.85
C PHE A 166 -12.58 -0.10 9.16
N GLU A 167 -11.53 0.32 9.84
CA GLU A 167 -11.29 1.70 10.25
C GLU A 167 -9.87 2.11 9.84
N ILE A 168 -9.72 3.35 9.40
CA ILE A 168 -8.46 3.91 8.94
C ILE A 168 -8.07 5.02 9.93
N LEU A 169 -6.88 4.91 10.51
CA LEU A 169 -6.28 5.92 11.36
C LEU A 169 -5.06 6.53 10.65
N GLU A 170 -5.04 7.86 10.56
CA GLU A 170 -3.89 8.65 10.08
C GLU A 170 -2.85 8.85 11.18
#